data_AF-A0A931T886-F1
#
_entry.id   AF-A0A931T886-F1
#
_cell.length_a   1.000
_cell.length_b   1.000
_cell.length_c   1.000
_cell.angle_alpha   90.00
_cell.angle_beta   90.00
_cell.angle_gamma   90.00
#
_symmetry.space_group_name_H-M   'P 1'
#
loop_
_entity.id
_entity.type
_entity.pdbx_description
1 polymer ?
#
loop_
_entity_poly.entity_id
_entity_poly.type
_entity_poly.pdbx_seq_one_letter_code
_entity_poly.pdbx_strand_id
1 'polypeptide(L)'
;MSESGANPLWNPERDAPASRPQDPVDDPRAKRADLHCHSRFSVFKYFRRANTRDCYSEPEAVYRTAKQRGMSYVTLSDHDSIDGALYLLNKYPGLDDFFISEEVETYFPETKQRVHIGVYGLDEHQHREIQRLRPDIRELVPYLRKERLVFAVNHLLQNYRMKNVASRYIGEMIEMFDVFEVINGAMASSNNRVTYQLVDNFRRNGRRLSMVGGSDAHTLKHVAKVYTVSAADSIPEFIENVRSGNCLAWGQEMRFVDLVSDIYLLLFAYYAETRNDLQSLEYTSADKTLQLMGRLAGIPTAISGIPAAITSLNYLKQIVVSKGIGWKLSSLIEKIGRGAPN
;
A
#
# COMPACT_ATOMS: atom_id res chain seq x y z
N MET A 1 -29.66 -58.83 3.74
CA MET A 1 -29.04 -57.55 3.36
C MET A 1 -29.29 -56.60 4.52
N SER A 2 -28.35 -56.06 5.28
CA SER A 2 -26.89 -56.05 5.32
C SER A 2 -26.52 -55.59 6.74
N GLU A 3 -25.47 -56.16 7.31
CA GLU A 3 -24.85 -55.77 8.57
C GLU A 3 -24.35 -54.31 8.54
N SER A 4 -24.34 -53.64 9.70
CA SER A 4 -23.41 -52.54 9.94
C SER A 4 -22.79 -52.73 11.33
N GLY A 5 -21.54 -53.23 11.32
CA GLY A 5 -20.69 -53.31 12.50
C GLY A 5 -20.13 -51.93 12.84
N ALA A 6 -20.20 -51.57 14.11
CA ALA A 6 -19.51 -50.41 14.65
C ALA A 6 -17.99 -50.67 14.63
N ASN A 7 -17.23 -49.79 13.97
CA ASN A 7 -15.77 -49.84 13.92
C ASN A 7 -15.19 -49.07 15.14
N PRO A 8 -14.38 -49.69 16.02
CA PRO A 8 -13.98 -49.11 17.31
C PRO A 8 -12.67 -48.30 17.27
N LEU A 9 -12.35 -47.60 16.18
CA LEU A 9 -11.03 -46.99 15.96
C LEU A 9 -11.03 -45.50 15.62
N TRP A 10 -11.94 -44.72 16.20
CA TRP A 10 -11.85 -43.26 16.09
C TRP A 10 -12.25 -42.61 17.41
N ASN A 11 -11.30 -41.95 18.08
CA ASN A 11 -11.54 -41.16 19.29
C ASN A 11 -11.10 -39.70 19.03
N PRO A 12 -12.02 -38.71 19.10
CA PRO A 12 -11.75 -37.32 18.72
C PRO A 12 -10.64 -36.65 19.52
N GLU A 13 -10.40 -37.12 20.74
CA GLU A 13 -9.48 -36.49 21.67
C GLU A 13 -8.07 -37.09 21.60
N ARG A 14 -7.89 -38.28 21.02
CA ARG A 14 -6.56 -38.93 20.88
C ARG A 14 -5.87 -38.64 19.55
N ASP A 15 -6.63 -38.41 18.49
CA ASP A 15 -6.10 -38.22 17.12
C ASP A 15 -6.09 -36.76 16.67
N ALA A 16 -6.33 -35.81 17.59
CA ALA A 16 -6.10 -34.40 17.32
C ALA A 16 -4.58 -34.18 17.15
N PRO A 17 -4.12 -33.54 16.05
CA PRO A 17 -2.70 -33.26 15.87
C PRO A 17 -2.17 -32.48 17.07
N ALA A 18 -1.12 -33.01 17.69
CA ALA A 18 -0.39 -32.34 18.75
C ALA A 18 0.10 -30.99 18.22
N SER A 19 -0.51 -29.91 18.74
CA SER A 19 -0.39 -28.53 18.30
C SER A 19 -0.88 -28.24 16.86
N ARG A 20 -1.91 -27.40 16.75
CA ARG A 20 -2.02 -26.51 15.58
C ARG A 20 -0.67 -25.79 15.44
N PRO A 21 -0.12 -25.59 14.23
CA PRO A 21 0.94 -24.61 14.06
C PRO A 21 0.44 -23.33 14.70
N GLN A 22 1.19 -22.79 15.68
CA GLN A 22 0.86 -21.48 16.26
C GLN A 22 0.71 -20.52 15.08
N ASP A 23 -0.45 -19.89 14.99
CA ASP A 23 -0.60 -18.76 14.08
C ASP A 23 0.52 -17.78 14.49
N PRO A 24 1.37 -17.25 13.59
CA PRO A 24 2.43 -16.28 13.94
C PRO A 24 1.91 -15.03 14.69
N VAL A 25 0.60 -14.97 14.87
CA VAL A 25 -0.23 -13.98 15.53
C VAL A 25 -0.37 -14.21 17.05
N ASP A 26 -0.05 -15.41 17.56
CA ASP A 26 -0.19 -15.79 18.98
C ASP A 26 1.06 -15.47 19.85
N ASP A 27 2.16 -15.02 19.24
CA ASP A 27 3.33 -14.51 19.97
C ASP A 27 3.03 -13.11 20.53
N PRO A 28 3.17 -12.84 21.85
CA PRO A 28 2.97 -11.50 22.42
C PRO A 28 3.91 -10.44 21.83
N ARG A 29 5.04 -10.84 21.24
CA ARG A 29 5.96 -9.98 20.49
C ARG A 29 5.51 -9.75 19.05
N ALA A 30 4.54 -10.47 18.51
CA ALA A 30 4.02 -10.25 17.17
C ALA A 30 3.32 -8.89 17.07
N LYS A 31 4.06 -7.89 16.58
CA LYS A 31 3.54 -6.54 16.32
C LYS A 31 3.04 -6.45 14.90
N ARG A 32 1.94 -5.71 14.74
CA ARG A 32 1.29 -5.50 13.45
C ARG A 32 1.29 -4.02 13.11
N ALA A 33 1.57 -3.69 11.86
CA ALA A 33 1.43 -2.35 11.33
C ALA A 33 0.90 -2.40 9.89
N ASP A 34 -0.12 -1.60 9.60
CA ASP A 34 -0.51 -1.31 8.23
C ASP A 34 0.49 -0.29 7.67
N LEU A 35 1.38 -0.73 6.78
CA LEU A 35 2.45 0.09 6.22
C LEU A 35 2.00 0.92 5.00
N HIS A 36 0.73 0.84 4.61
CA HIS A 36 0.23 1.57 3.46
C HIS A 36 -1.22 1.97 3.69
N CYS A 37 -1.44 3.19 4.17
CA CYS A 37 -2.79 3.74 4.34
C CYS A 37 -2.78 5.27 4.30
N HIS A 38 -3.91 5.83 3.88
CA HIS A 38 -4.03 7.24 3.51
C HIS A 38 -5.05 7.97 4.39
N SER A 39 -4.87 9.28 4.51
CA SER A 39 -5.72 10.24 5.22
C SER A 39 -6.09 11.41 4.30
N ARG A 40 -6.86 12.40 4.77
CA ARG A 40 -7.21 13.59 3.96
C ARG A 40 -6.00 14.42 3.51
N PHE A 41 -4.83 14.19 4.09
CA PHE A 41 -3.60 14.89 3.73
C PHE A 41 -2.94 14.30 2.47
N SER A 42 -3.44 13.17 2.00
CA SER A 42 -3.14 12.67 0.67
C SER A 42 -3.99 13.42 -0.36
N VAL A 43 -3.33 14.14 -1.28
CA VAL A 43 -3.97 15.08 -2.22
C VAL A 43 -3.50 14.84 -3.65
N PHE A 44 -4.44 14.72 -4.58
CA PHE A 44 -4.14 14.67 -6.01
C PHE A 44 -3.49 15.98 -6.49
N LYS A 45 -2.21 15.93 -6.88
CA LYS A 45 -1.42 17.10 -7.31
C LYS A 45 -2.00 17.86 -8.51
N TYR A 46 -2.76 17.21 -9.38
CA TYR A 46 -3.24 17.82 -10.63
C TYR A 46 -4.50 18.69 -10.47
N PHE A 47 -5.13 18.70 -9.29
CA PHE A 47 -6.39 19.42 -9.06
C PHE A 47 -6.46 20.11 -7.69
N ARG A 48 -5.34 20.66 -7.20
CA ARG A 48 -5.31 21.42 -5.93
C ARG A 48 -6.40 22.50 -5.84
N ARG A 49 -6.70 23.18 -6.96
CA ARG A 49 -7.78 24.19 -7.03
C ARG A 49 -9.19 23.62 -6.94
N ALA A 50 -9.40 22.37 -7.34
CA ALA A 50 -10.68 21.68 -7.19
C ALA A 50 -10.81 20.94 -5.85
N ASN A 51 -9.78 21.00 -4.98
CA ASN A 51 -9.75 20.41 -3.65
C ASN A 51 -10.09 18.90 -3.63
N THR A 52 -9.80 18.18 -4.71
CA THR A 52 -10.05 16.74 -4.79
C THR A 52 -8.95 15.99 -4.07
N ARG A 53 -9.34 15.18 -3.09
CA ARG A 53 -8.45 14.29 -2.35
C ARG A 53 -8.67 12.85 -2.82
N ASP A 54 -7.64 12.03 -2.67
CA ASP A 54 -7.75 10.57 -2.86
C ASP A 54 -8.35 9.90 -1.62
N CYS A 55 -8.22 10.49 -0.43
CA CYS A 55 -8.84 10.06 0.82
C CYS A 55 -9.51 11.24 1.55
N TYR A 56 -10.61 10.97 2.28
CA TYR A 56 -11.33 11.97 3.08
C TYR A 56 -11.39 11.61 4.57
N SER A 57 -10.60 10.62 5.00
CA SER A 57 -10.61 10.12 6.37
C SER A 57 -9.78 10.99 7.32
N GLU A 58 -10.30 11.31 8.52
CA GLU A 58 -9.54 11.94 9.63
C GLU A 58 -8.32 11.10 10.01
N PRO A 59 -7.09 11.65 10.07
CA PRO A 59 -5.93 10.96 10.65
C PRO A 59 -6.28 10.23 11.95
N GLU A 60 -7.07 10.87 12.83
CA GLU A 60 -7.54 10.28 14.09
C GLU A 60 -8.49 9.10 13.86
N ALA A 61 -9.32 9.15 12.82
CA ALA A 61 -10.21 8.05 12.47
C ALA A 61 -9.43 6.88 11.86
N VAL A 62 -8.42 7.15 11.03
CA VAL A 62 -7.50 6.12 10.51
C VAL A 62 -6.76 5.46 11.66
N TYR A 63 -6.13 6.25 12.54
CA TYR A 63 -5.44 5.75 13.73
C TYR A 63 -6.34 4.90 14.62
N ARG A 64 -7.51 5.42 15.03
CA ARG A 64 -8.47 4.68 15.87
C ARG A 64 -8.92 3.38 15.19
N THR A 65 -9.19 3.40 13.90
CA THR A 65 -9.60 2.21 13.15
C THR A 65 -8.49 1.16 13.13
N ALA A 66 -7.24 1.57 12.88
CA ALA A 66 -6.09 0.68 12.91
C ALA A 66 -5.90 0.05 14.30
N LYS A 67 -5.98 0.85 15.38
CA LYS A 67 -5.91 0.34 16.76
C LYS A 67 -7.05 -0.62 17.09
N GLN A 68 -8.28 -0.29 16.71
CA GLN A 68 -9.45 -1.18 16.90
C GLN A 68 -9.31 -2.51 16.16
N ARG A 69 -8.54 -2.54 15.06
CA ARG A 69 -8.22 -3.76 14.28
C ARG A 69 -6.95 -4.48 14.77
N GLY A 70 -6.44 -4.09 15.93
CA GLY A 70 -5.33 -4.76 16.61
C GLY A 70 -3.95 -4.40 16.07
N MET A 71 -3.80 -3.27 15.36
CA MET A 71 -2.47 -2.79 14.99
C MET A 71 -1.71 -2.35 16.24
N SER A 72 -0.51 -2.89 16.40
CA SER A 72 0.38 -2.53 17.50
C SER A 72 1.01 -1.17 17.24
N TYR A 73 1.48 -0.96 16.01
CA TYR A 73 2.03 0.32 15.55
C TYR A 73 1.18 0.86 14.41
N VAL A 74 1.13 2.19 14.29
CA VAL A 74 0.37 2.88 13.26
C VAL A 74 1.27 3.88 12.54
N THR A 75 1.04 4.03 11.25
CA THR A 75 1.63 5.11 10.45
C THR A 75 0.57 5.60 9.46
N LEU A 76 0.76 6.81 8.96
CA LEU A 76 0.13 7.27 7.73
C LEU A 76 1.18 7.28 6.63
N SER A 77 0.80 6.99 5.40
CA SER A 77 1.68 7.00 4.22
C SER A 77 1.05 7.85 3.12
N ASP A 78 0.61 9.06 3.47
CA ASP A 78 -0.04 9.99 2.55
C ASP A 78 0.84 10.26 1.31
N HIS A 79 0.21 10.50 0.16
CA HIS A 79 0.93 10.74 -1.09
C HIS A 79 1.79 12.01 -1.03
N ASP A 80 3.11 11.81 -1.14
CA ASP A 80 4.12 12.86 -1.20
C ASP A 80 3.98 13.92 -0.07
N SER A 81 3.48 13.54 1.10
CA SER A 81 3.29 14.41 2.26
C SER A 81 3.44 13.63 3.57
N ILE A 82 3.94 14.32 4.59
CA ILE A 82 3.94 13.86 5.98
C ILE A 82 3.00 14.70 6.86
N ASP A 83 2.22 15.61 6.29
CA ASP A 83 1.42 16.60 7.02
C ASP A 83 0.39 15.93 7.93
N GLY A 84 -0.22 14.82 7.49
CA GLY A 84 -1.17 14.05 8.30
C GLY A 84 -0.52 13.42 9.53
N ALA A 85 0.71 12.94 9.38
CA ALA A 85 1.51 12.37 10.47
C ALA A 85 1.94 13.46 11.46
N LEU A 86 2.46 14.60 10.96
CA LEU A 86 2.82 15.75 11.78
C LEU A 86 1.62 16.33 12.54
N TYR A 87 0.46 16.43 11.87
CA TYR A 87 -0.78 16.86 12.49
C TYR A 87 -1.17 15.98 13.68
N LEU A 88 -1.11 14.65 13.54
CA LEU A 88 -1.41 13.73 14.64
C LEU A 88 -0.45 13.89 15.81
N LEU A 89 0.86 13.91 15.53
CA LEU A 89 1.90 14.02 16.55
C LEU A 89 1.83 15.37 17.30
N ASN A 90 1.53 16.45 16.59
CA ASN A 90 1.34 17.77 17.20
C ASN A 90 0.09 17.84 18.09
N LYS A 91 -1.00 17.17 17.66
CA LYS A 91 -2.26 17.16 18.41
C LYS A 91 -2.23 16.22 19.62
N TYR A 92 -1.52 15.09 19.51
CA TYR A 92 -1.39 14.07 20.53
C TYR A 92 0.09 13.79 20.81
N PRO A 93 0.78 14.67 21.56
CA PRO A 93 2.15 14.42 21.95
C PRO A 93 2.23 13.14 22.81
N GLY A 94 3.20 12.26 22.53
CA GLY A 94 3.36 10.99 23.24
C GLY A 94 2.65 9.79 22.61
N LEU A 95 2.29 9.85 21.32
CA LEU A 95 1.89 8.69 20.54
C LEU A 95 3.10 7.77 20.27
N ASP A 96 3.52 7.02 21.28
CA ASP A 96 4.71 6.15 21.24
C ASP A 96 4.56 4.94 20.29
N ASP A 97 3.33 4.67 19.85
CA ASP A 97 2.99 3.62 18.90
C ASP A 97 2.75 4.13 17.47
N PHE A 98 3.11 5.38 17.20
CA PHE A 98 2.99 6.02 15.90
C PHE A 98 4.36 6.42 15.33
N PHE A 99 4.55 6.25 14.02
CA PHE A 99 5.75 6.73 13.31
C PHE A 99 5.36 7.42 11.99
N ILE A 100 6.23 8.30 11.52
CA ILE A 100 6.01 9.06 10.27
C ILE A 100 6.40 8.18 9.10
N SER A 101 5.55 8.12 8.07
CA SER A 101 5.85 7.51 6.77
C SER A 101 5.24 8.34 5.64
N GLU A 102 5.59 8.00 4.40
CA GLU A 102 5.12 8.71 3.19
C GLU A 102 5.06 7.73 2.01
N GLU A 103 4.04 7.82 1.15
CA GLU A 103 4.05 7.19 -0.17
C GLU A 103 4.59 8.18 -1.21
N VAL A 104 5.83 7.99 -1.60
CA VAL A 104 6.55 8.86 -2.54
C VAL A 104 6.28 8.42 -3.96
N GLU A 105 5.75 9.32 -4.79
CA GLU A 105 5.64 9.12 -6.22
C GLU A 105 6.95 9.53 -6.90
N THR A 106 7.57 8.61 -7.64
CA THR A 106 8.80 8.84 -8.39
C THR A 106 8.72 8.26 -9.81
N TYR A 107 9.76 8.50 -10.60
CA TYR A 107 9.77 8.22 -12.03
C TYR A 107 11.11 7.69 -12.52
N PHE A 108 11.04 6.80 -13.49
CA PHE A 108 12.16 6.61 -14.42
C PHE A 108 12.13 7.78 -15.43
N PRO A 109 13.16 8.65 -15.47
CA PRO A 109 13.12 9.90 -16.22
C PRO A 109 12.97 9.68 -17.73
N GLU A 110 13.53 8.59 -18.27
CA GLU A 110 13.52 8.28 -19.71
C GLU A 110 12.18 7.73 -20.18
N THR A 111 11.54 6.86 -19.39
CA THR A 111 10.30 6.18 -19.81
C THR A 111 9.04 6.84 -19.27
N LYS A 112 9.20 7.77 -18.31
CA LYS A 112 8.13 8.32 -17.47
C LYS A 112 7.31 7.20 -16.80
N GLN A 113 7.94 6.05 -16.54
CA GLN A 113 7.35 4.98 -15.74
C GLN A 113 7.24 5.49 -14.32
N ARG A 114 6.00 5.63 -13.85
CA ARG A 114 5.70 6.02 -12.48
C ARG A 114 5.87 4.82 -11.55
N VAL A 115 6.45 5.06 -10.39
CA VAL A 115 6.64 4.09 -9.30
C VAL A 115 6.21 4.77 -8.02
N HIS A 116 5.56 4.04 -7.13
CA HIS A 116 5.30 4.52 -5.78
C HIS A 116 6.19 3.76 -4.79
N ILE A 117 6.72 4.48 -3.81
CA ILE A 117 7.66 3.96 -2.82
C ILE A 117 7.14 4.35 -1.44
N GLY A 118 6.87 3.37 -0.57
CA GLY A 118 6.66 3.64 0.84
C GLY A 118 8.00 3.92 1.52
N VAL A 119 8.13 5.03 2.25
CA VAL A 119 9.31 5.38 3.04
C VAL A 119 8.90 5.48 4.51
N TYR A 120 9.59 4.77 5.40
CA TYR A 120 9.15 4.56 6.78
C TYR A 120 10.12 5.11 7.82
N GLY A 121 9.58 5.74 8.86
CA GLY A 121 10.35 6.26 9.99
C GLY A 121 11.22 7.47 9.64
N LEU A 122 10.80 8.27 8.66
CA LEU A 122 11.50 9.47 8.23
C LEU A 122 11.21 10.69 9.12
N ASP A 123 12.11 11.68 9.07
CA ASP A 123 11.91 12.99 9.67
C ASP A 123 11.56 14.08 8.61
N GLU A 124 11.27 15.30 9.09
CA GLU A 124 10.92 16.43 8.23
C GLU A 124 12.07 16.87 7.30
N HIS A 125 13.33 16.71 7.70
CA HIS A 125 14.47 17.05 6.85
C HIS A 125 14.57 16.06 5.69
N GLN A 126 14.43 14.78 5.99
CA GLN A 126 14.45 13.71 5.01
C GLN A 126 13.29 13.84 4.02
N HIS A 127 12.09 14.17 4.50
CA HIS A 127 10.96 14.49 3.62
C HIS A 127 11.29 15.60 2.61
N ARG A 128 11.91 16.71 3.05
CA ARG A 128 12.26 17.82 2.13
C ARG A 128 13.24 17.38 1.03
N GLU A 129 14.26 16.59 1.38
CA GLU A 129 15.20 16.08 0.38
C GLU A 129 14.57 15.02 -0.54
N ILE A 130 13.70 14.16 0.00
CA ILE A 130 12.89 13.22 -0.80
C ILE A 130 12.07 13.97 -1.85
N GLN A 131 11.38 15.04 -1.45
CA GLN A 131 10.58 15.85 -2.38
C GLN A 131 11.44 16.51 -3.47
N ARG A 132 12.69 16.87 -3.17
CA ARG A 132 13.64 17.41 -4.15
C ARG A 132 14.12 16.34 -5.14
N LEU A 133 14.35 15.11 -4.68
CA LEU A 133 14.98 14.03 -5.46
C LEU A 133 13.99 13.09 -6.16
N ARG A 134 12.73 13.03 -5.71
CA ARG A 134 11.72 12.13 -6.29
C ARG A 134 11.42 12.30 -7.79
N PRO A 135 11.74 13.39 -8.50
CA PRO A 135 11.59 13.42 -9.96
C PRO A 135 12.41 12.35 -10.71
N ASP A 136 13.46 11.80 -10.10
CA ASP A 136 14.26 10.70 -10.65
C ASP A 136 14.54 9.62 -9.59
N ILE A 137 14.01 8.41 -9.82
CA ILE A 137 14.21 7.26 -8.93
C ILE A 137 15.69 6.91 -8.74
N ARG A 138 16.55 7.19 -9.74
CA ARG A 138 17.99 6.90 -9.69
C ARG A 138 18.77 7.93 -8.87
N GLU A 139 18.20 9.08 -8.57
CA GLU A 139 18.74 10.02 -7.58
C GLU A 139 18.17 9.76 -6.19
N LEU A 140 16.86 9.45 -6.12
CA LEU A 140 16.15 9.20 -4.87
C LEU A 140 16.67 7.96 -4.13
N VAL A 141 16.80 6.81 -4.81
CA VAL A 141 17.19 5.55 -4.15
C VAL A 141 18.57 5.63 -3.49
N PRO A 142 19.63 6.17 -4.13
CA PRO A 142 20.92 6.37 -3.46
C PRO A 142 20.83 7.23 -2.20
N TYR A 143 20.01 8.29 -2.20
CA TYR A 143 19.79 9.11 -1.02
C TYR A 143 19.11 8.32 0.11
N LEU A 144 18.02 7.61 -0.19
CA LEU A 144 17.31 6.78 0.80
C LEU A 144 18.24 5.73 1.44
N ARG A 145 19.12 5.12 0.64
CA ARG A 145 20.15 4.18 1.13
C ARG A 145 21.18 4.87 2.02
N LYS A 146 21.67 6.05 1.63
CA LYS A 146 22.66 6.82 2.39
C LYS A 146 22.12 7.23 3.76
N GLU A 147 20.88 7.70 3.83
CA GLU A 147 20.18 8.05 5.07
C GLU A 147 19.74 6.82 5.88
N ARG A 148 20.01 5.61 5.38
CA ARG A 148 19.59 4.34 5.98
C ARG A 148 18.08 4.29 6.23
N LEU A 149 17.26 4.90 5.39
CA LEU A 149 15.81 4.77 5.49
C LEU A 149 15.36 3.37 5.08
N VAL A 150 14.23 2.92 5.62
CA VAL A 150 13.55 1.71 5.14
C VAL A 150 12.52 2.15 4.12
N PHE A 151 12.60 1.59 2.92
CA PHE A 151 11.72 1.95 1.83
C PHE A 151 11.35 0.73 1.01
N ALA A 152 10.09 0.67 0.59
CA ALA A 152 9.51 -0.46 -0.13
C ALA A 152 8.93 -0.03 -1.47
N VAL A 153 9.00 -0.90 -2.48
CA VAL A 153 8.22 -0.70 -3.70
C VAL A 153 6.76 -1.04 -3.38
N ASN A 154 5.88 -0.04 -3.49
CA ASN A 154 4.44 -0.24 -3.36
C ASN A 154 3.87 -0.80 -4.67
N HIS A 155 2.92 -1.72 -4.56
CA HIS A 155 2.12 -2.30 -5.66
C HIS A 155 2.84 -2.38 -7.02
N LEU A 156 4.02 -3.03 -7.06
CA LEU A 156 5.04 -3.06 -8.14
C LEU A 156 4.55 -2.90 -9.60
N LEU A 157 3.42 -3.52 -9.96
CA LEU A 157 2.89 -3.57 -11.32
C LEU A 157 1.67 -2.65 -11.58
N GLN A 158 1.17 -1.90 -10.59
CA GLN A 158 -0.03 -1.06 -10.70
C GLN A 158 0.08 -0.07 -11.87
N ASN A 159 1.19 0.66 -11.93
CA ASN A 159 1.45 1.68 -12.95
C ASN A 159 2.26 1.17 -14.15
N TYR A 160 2.54 -0.12 -14.24
CA TYR A 160 3.41 -0.66 -15.27
C TYR A 160 2.85 -0.38 -16.67
N ARG A 161 3.69 0.26 -17.50
CA ARG A 161 3.35 0.58 -18.88
C ARG A 161 3.84 -0.54 -19.79
N MET A 162 2.91 -1.22 -20.47
CA MET A 162 3.23 -2.35 -21.36
C MET A 162 4.19 -2.02 -22.52
N LYS A 163 4.37 -0.73 -22.85
CA LYS A 163 5.39 -0.29 -23.81
C LYS A 163 6.83 -0.49 -23.31
N ASN A 164 7.03 -0.62 -22.00
CA ASN A 164 8.33 -0.83 -21.38
C ASN A 164 8.68 -2.31 -21.38
N VAL A 165 9.96 -2.66 -21.47
CA VAL A 165 10.39 -4.06 -21.38
C VAL A 165 10.29 -4.54 -19.93
N ALA A 166 9.43 -5.54 -19.67
CA ALA A 166 9.16 -6.05 -18.32
C ALA A 166 10.43 -6.51 -17.59
N SER A 167 11.32 -7.26 -18.26
CA SER A 167 12.57 -7.75 -17.64
C SER A 167 13.49 -6.62 -17.22
N ARG A 168 13.55 -5.54 -18.02
CA ARG A 168 14.35 -4.36 -17.68
C ARG A 168 13.77 -3.64 -16.48
N TYR A 169 12.46 -3.31 -16.52
CA TYR A 169 11.80 -2.62 -15.41
C TYR A 169 11.94 -3.40 -14.11
N ILE A 170 11.57 -4.69 -14.11
CA ILE A 170 11.60 -5.51 -12.90
C ILE A 170 13.04 -5.79 -12.43
N GLY A 171 13.99 -5.99 -13.36
CA GLY A 171 15.40 -6.14 -13.03
C GLY A 171 15.95 -4.92 -12.29
N GLU A 172 15.72 -3.72 -12.83
CA GLU A 172 16.15 -2.47 -12.18
C GLU A 172 15.47 -2.28 -10.80
N MET A 173 14.19 -2.66 -10.64
CA MET A 173 13.54 -2.63 -9.33
C MET A 173 14.15 -3.60 -8.32
N ILE A 174 14.48 -4.84 -8.73
CA ILE A 174 15.13 -5.84 -7.86
C ILE A 174 16.58 -5.45 -7.49
N GLU A 175 17.25 -4.68 -8.35
CA GLU A 175 18.58 -4.13 -8.04
C GLU A 175 18.50 -2.98 -7.04
N MET A 176 17.52 -2.08 -7.21
CA MET A 176 17.37 -0.86 -6.41
C MET A 176 16.74 -1.08 -5.04
N PHE A 177 15.90 -2.11 -4.85
CA PHE A 177 15.09 -2.28 -3.64
C PHE A 177 15.30 -3.62 -2.96
N ASP A 178 15.25 -3.59 -1.63
CA ASP A 178 15.31 -4.77 -0.77
C ASP A 178 13.94 -5.10 -0.14
N VAL A 179 12.96 -4.18 -0.17
CA VAL A 179 11.64 -4.38 0.42
C VAL A 179 10.56 -4.24 -0.65
N PHE A 180 9.63 -5.19 -0.70
CA PHE A 180 8.55 -5.22 -1.69
C PHE A 180 7.20 -5.41 -1.00
N GLU A 181 6.22 -4.59 -1.38
CA GLU A 181 4.83 -4.82 -1.04
C GLU A 181 4.28 -5.98 -1.87
N VAL A 182 4.14 -7.15 -1.26
CA VAL A 182 3.68 -8.38 -1.92
C VAL A 182 2.18 -8.62 -1.73
N ILE A 183 1.58 -7.98 -0.72
CA ILE A 183 0.13 -7.92 -0.54
C ILE A 183 -0.26 -6.45 -0.40
N ASN A 184 -0.87 -5.91 -1.46
CA ASN A 184 -1.52 -4.60 -1.40
C ASN A 184 -3.04 -4.81 -1.36
N GLY A 185 -3.71 -4.14 -0.43
CA GLY A 185 -5.15 -4.30 -0.22
C GLY A 185 -6.03 -3.83 -1.38
N ALA A 186 -5.64 -2.79 -2.13
CA ALA A 186 -6.40 -2.25 -3.25
C ALA A 186 -6.10 -2.94 -4.60
N MET A 187 -5.11 -3.83 -4.66
CA MET A 187 -4.68 -4.50 -5.88
C MET A 187 -5.43 -5.80 -6.17
N ALA A 188 -5.53 -6.15 -7.46
CA ALA A 188 -6.05 -7.45 -7.86
C ALA A 188 -5.18 -8.60 -7.36
N SER A 189 -5.79 -9.72 -6.96
CA SER A 189 -5.10 -10.94 -6.48
C SER A 189 -4.01 -11.44 -7.41
N SER A 190 -4.20 -11.32 -8.73
CA SER A 190 -3.20 -11.74 -9.72
C SER A 190 -1.95 -10.87 -9.70
N ASN A 191 -2.06 -9.60 -9.31
CA ASN A 191 -0.94 -8.70 -9.15
C ASN A 191 -0.11 -9.10 -7.91
N ASN A 192 -0.76 -9.20 -6.76
CA ASN A 192 -0.15 -9.65 -5.51
C ASN A 192 0.55 -11.00 -5.69
N ARG A 193 -0.12 -11.98 -6.34
CA ARG A 193 0.45 -13.29 -6.62
C ARG A 193 1.74 -13.23 -7.46
N VAL A 194 1.76 -12.45 -8.53
CA VAL A 194 2.94 -12.38 -9.41
C VAL A 194 4.10 -11.66 -8.71
N THR A 195 3.81 -10.58 -7.98
CA THR A 195 4.81 -9.87 -7.17
C THR A 195 5.39 -10.79 -6.10
N TYR A 196 4.56 -11.52 -5.36
CA TYR A 196 5.01 -12.51 -4.39
C TYR A 196 5.90 -13.57 -5.03
N GLN A 197 5.46 -14.21 -6.12
CA GLN A 197 6.22 -15.27 -6.79
C GLN A 197 7.57 -14.79 -7.33
N LEU A 198 7.63 -13.54 -7.82
CA LEU A 198 8.87 -12.91 -8.26
C LEU A 198 9.84 -12.72 -7.08
N VAL A 199 9.40 -12.05 -6.02
CA VAL A 199 10.24 -11.72 -4.86
C VAL A 199 10.68 -13.01 -4.14
N ASP A 200 9.78 -13.98 -3.99
CA ASP A 200 10.06 -15.29 -3.39
C ASP A 200 11.10 -16.08 -4.18
N ASN A 201 11.04 -16.03 -5.52
CA ASN A 201 12.06 -16.66 -6.35
C ASN A 201 13.45 -16.05 -6.12
N PHE A 202 13.57 -14.71 -6.17
CA PHE A 202 14.86 -14.05 -5.91
C PHE A 202 15.36 -14.30 -4.49
N ARG A 203 14.47 -14.32 -3.50
CA ARG A 203 14.80 -14.63 -2.10
C ARG A 203 15.37 -16.05 -1.95
N ARG A 204 14.73 -17.06 -2.55
CA ARG A 204 15.22 -18.45 -2.55
C ARG A 204 16.55 -18.63 -3.29
N ASN A 205 16.84 -17.74 -4.24
CA ASN A 205 18.11 -17.70 -4.98
C ASN A 205 19.16 -16.78 -4.31
N GLY A 206 19.01 -16.48 -3.01
CA GLY A 206 20.05 -15.83 -2.20
C GLY A 206 19.97 -14.31 -2.10
N ARG A 207 19.03 -13.65 -2.78
CA ARG A 207 18.80 -12.20 -2.56
C ARG A 207 18.16 -11.96 -1.20
N ARG A 208 18.65 -10.97 -0.47
CA ARG A 208 18.05 -10.56 0.81
C ARG A 208 16.90 -9.61 0.55
N LEU A 209 15.71 -10.18 0.29
CA LEU A 209 14.49 -9.42 0.03
C LEU A 209 13.48 -9.61 1.15
N SER A 210 12.82 -8.51 1.51
CA SER A 210 11.75 -8.40 2.49
C SER A 210 10.40 -8.27 1.80
N MET A 211 9.38 -8.81 2.46
CA MET A 211 8.02 -8.91 1.95
C MET A 211 7.07 -8.26 2.95
N VAL A 212 6.46 -7.14 2.56
CA VAL A 212 5.53 -6.36 3.38
C VAL A 212 4.14 -6.37 2.77
N GLY A 213 3.17 -5.99 3.59
CA GLY A 213 1.80 -5.75 3.16
C GLY A 213 1.21 -4.49 3.79
N GLY A 214 0.31 -3.87 3.05
CA GLY A 214 -0.44 -2.69 3.49
C GLY A 214 -1.80 -2.61 2.78
N SER A 215 -2.75 -1.90 3.39
CA SER A 215 -4.14 -1.89 2.93
C SER A 215 -4.38 -1.03 1.70
N ASP A 216 -3.52 -0.04 1.47
CA ASP A 216 -3.68 1.04 0.49
C ASP A 216 -5.08 1.70 0.63
N ALA A 217 -5.52 1.81 1.89
CA ALA A 217 -6.89 2.21 2.20
C ALA A 217 -7.05 3.71 2.05
N HIS A 218 -8.00 4.07 1.20
CA HIS A 218 -8.50 5.43 1.02
C HIS A 218 -9.86 5.66 1.71
N THR A 219 -10.43 4.60 2.29
CA THR A 219 -11.63 4.65 3.13
C THR A 219 -11.41 3.89 4.44
N LEU A 220 -12.04 4.34 5.52
CA LEU A 220 -11.96 3.70 6.84
C LEU A 220 -12.37 2.22 6.82
N LYS A 221 -13.22 1.81 5.86
CA LYS A 221 -13.67 0.42 5.72
C LYS A 221 -12.49 -0.53 5.53
N HIS A 222 -11.39 -0.10 4.91
CA HIS A 222 -10.30 -0.97 4.51
C HIS A 222 -9.00 -0.83 5.30
N VAL A 223 -8.84 0.24 6.07
CA VAL A 223 -7.66 0.49 6.95
C VAL A 223 -7.31 -0.76 7.77
N ALA A 224 -6.05 -1.18 7.77
CA ALA A 224 -5.54 -2.33 8.53
C ALA A 224 -6.19 -3.70 8.20
N LYS A 225 -6.82 -3.86 7.03
CA LYS A 225 -7.24 -5.20 6.54
C LYS A 225 -6.09 -6.00 5.94
N VAL A 226 -5.05 -5.32 5.47
CA VAL A 226 -3.77 -5.89 5.08
C VAL A 226 -2.71 -5.15 5.88
N TYR A 227 -1.73 -5.89 6.39
CA TYR A 227 -0.72 -5.37 7.29
C TYR A 227 0.55 -6.23 7.26
N THR A 228 1.60 -5.71 7.88
CA THR A 228 2.87 -6.40 8.09
C THR A 228 2.99 -6.83 9.54
N VAL A 229 3.49 -8.04 9.77
CA VAL A 229 3.72 -8.64 11.09
C VAL A 229 5.19 -8.92 11.31
N SER A 230 5.70 -8.60 12.49
CA SER A 230 7.05 -8.96 12.91
C SER A 230 7.13 -9.06 14.43
N ALA A 231 8.00 -9.95 14.95
CA ALA A 231 8.30 -10.01 16.37
C ALA A 231 9.16 -8.81 16.77
N ALA A 232 8.64 -7.87 17.55
CA ALA A 232 9.37 -6.66 17.96
C ALA A 232 8.87 -6.13 19.30
N ASP A 233 9.75 -5.48 20.06
CA ASP A 233 9.42 -4.82 21.33
C ASP A 233 9.33 -3.29 21.19
N SER A 234 9.74 -2.75 20.04
CA SER A 234 9.68 -1.30 19.74
C SER A 234 9.50 -1.01 18.24
N ILE A 235 9.14 0.23 17.89
CA ILE A 235 9.07 0.69 16.48
C ILE A 235 10.44 0.56 15.77
N PRO A 236 11.58 1.00 16.34
CA PRO A 236 12.88 0.84 15.69
C PRO A 236 13.22 -0.62 15.38
N GLU A 237 12.94 -1.55 16.29
CA GLU A 237 13.14 -2.98 16.05
C GLU A 237 12.21 -3.51 14.94
N PHE A 238 10.94 -3.08 14.94
CA PHE A 238 10.00 -3.45 13.88
C PHE A 238 10.46 -2.97 12.49
N ILE A 239 10.91 -1.71 12.39
CA ILE A 239 11.45 -1.15 11.14
C ILE A 239 12.72 -1.88 10.70
N GLU A 240 13.61 -2.23 11.63
CA GLU A 240 14.82 -2.98 11.30
C GLU A 240 14.51 -4.42 10.86
N ASN A 241 13.50 -5.05 11.45
CA ASN A 241 13.02 -6.35 10.99
C ASN A 241 12.43 -6.28 9.57
N VAL A 242 11.70 -5.22 9.25
CA VAL A 242 11.25 -4.95 7.87
C VAL A 242 12.45 -4.83 6.93
N ARG A 243 13.49 -4.07 7.30
CA ARG A 243 14.73 -3.96 6.50
C ARG A 243 15.39 -5.31 6.27
N SER A 244 15.47 -6.13 7.32
CA SER A 244 16.20 -7.41 7.30
C SER A 244 15.40 -8.58 6.72
N GLY A 245 14.12 -8.39 6.40
CA GLY A 245 13.24 -9.46 5.90
C GLY A 245 12.71 -10.40 6.98
N ASN A 246 12.77 -9.98 8.25
CA ASN A 246 12.23 -10.70 9.41
C ASN A 246 10.77 -10.29 9.69
N CYS A 247 9.96 -10.26 8.63
CA CYS A 247 8.54 -9.90 8.69
C CYS A 247 7.70 -10.72 7.71
N LEU A 248 6.38 -10.66 7.88
CA LEU A 248 5.39 -11.34 7.06
C LEU A 248 4.30 -10.36 6.64
N ALA A 249 3.93 -10.37 5.36
CA ALA A 249 2.72 -9.72 4.87
C ALA A 249 1.50 -10.59 5.20
N TRP A 250 0.42 -9.99 5.69
CA TRP A 250 -0.81 -10.70 6.05
C TRP A 250 -2.07 -9.89 5.78
N GLY A 251 -3.22 -10.56 5.73
CA GLY A 251 -4.53 -9.94 5.67
C GLY A 251 -5.33 -10.26 4.41
N GLN A 252 -6.39 -9.48 4.18
CA GLN A 252 -7.34 -9.72 3.10
C GLN A 252 -7.43 -8.50 2.17
N GLU A 253 -7.08 -8.73 0.91
CA GLU A 253 -7.25 -7.77 -0.18
C GLU A 253 -8.74 -7.49 -0.49
N MET A 254 -8.99 -6.34 -1.10
CA MET A 254 -10.32 -5.90 -1.51
C MET A 254 -10.84 -6.81 -2.62
N ARG A 255 -12.14 -7.15 -2.54
CA ARG A 255 -12.82 -7.69 -3.72
C ARG A 255 -13.09 -6.56 -4.69
N PHE A 256 -13.25 -6.89 -5.97
CA PHE A 256 -13.60 -5.91 -7.00
C PHE A 256 -14.84 -5.07 -6.64
N VAL A 257 -15.88 -5.69 -6.04
CA VAL A 257 -17.09 -4.97 -5.59
C VAL A 257 -16.80 -3.97 -4.48
N ASP A 258 -15.80 -4.24 -3.63
CA ASP A 258 -15.38 -3.34 -2.57
C ASP A 258 -14.64 -2.13 -3.17
N LEU A 259 -13.77 -2.34 -4.16
CA LEU A 259 -13.08 -1.27 -4.89
C LEU A 259 -14.06 -0.33 -5.61
N VAL A 260 -15.08 -0.86 -6.28
CA VAL A 260 -16.12 -0.03 -6.92
C VAL A 260 -16.91 0.74 -5.87
N SER A 261 -17.26 0.11 -4.75
CA SER A 261 -17.99 0.77 -3.66
C SER A 261 -17.19 1.92 -3.06
N ASP A 262 -15.89 1.73 -2.84
CA ASP A 262 -15.00 2.74 -2.27
C ASP A 262 -14.92 4.01 -3.14
N ILE A 263 -14.96 3.87 -4.45
CA ILE A 263 -14.96 5.03 -5.36
C ILE A 263 -16.22 5.87 -5.19
N TYR A 264 -17.38 5.24 -5.04
CA TYR A 264 -18.60 5.98 -4.75
C TYR A 264 -18.58 6.59 -3.35
N LEU A 265 -18.00 5.92 -2.35
CA LEU A 265 -17.82 6.50 -1.01
C LEU A 265 -16.92 7.74 -1.05
N LEU A 266 -15.82 7.71 -1.81
CA LEU A 266 -14.94 8.86 -2.02
C LEU A 266 -15.65 9.99 -2.78
N LEU A 267 -16.46 9.67 -3.80
CA LEU A 267 -17.28 10.67 -4.49
C LEU A 267 -18.28 11.31 -3.52
N PHE A 268 -19.01 10.52 -2.72
CA PHE A 268 -19.94 11.06 -1.73
C PHE A 268 -19.24 11.94 -0.70
N ALA A 269 -18.06 11.53 -0.20
CA ALA A 269 -17.26 12.33 0.71
C ALA A 269 -16.83 13.66 0.06
N TYR A 270 -16.37 13.64 -1.19
CA TYR A 270 -16.03 14.86 -1.94
C TYR A 270 -17.19 15.85 -2.05
N TYR A 271 -18.41 15.37 -2.29
CA TYR A 271 -19.60 16.22 -2.32
C TYR A 271 -20.02 16.69 -0.91
N ALA A 272 -19.84 15.87 0.12
CA ALA A 272 -20.14 16.24 1.50
C ALA A 272 -19.25 17.41 1.99
N GLU A 273 -18.03 17.53 1.49
CA GLU A 273 -17.11 18.64 1.80
C GLU A 273 -17.55 20.01 1.24
N THR A 274 -18.59 20.08 0.39
CA THR A 274 -19.03 21.34 -0.23
C THR A 274 -19.30 22.44 0.80
N ARG A 275 -19.96 22.09 1.92
CA ARG A 275 -20.25 23.06 2.97
C ARG A 275 -18.99 23.56 3.66
N ASN A 276 -18.07 22.65 3.98
CA ASN A 276 -16.81 22.97 4.64
C ASN A 276 -15.97 23.91 3.77
N ASP A 277 -15.87 23.62 2.47
CA ASP A 277 -15.14 24.45 1.50
C ASP A 277 -15.73 25.86 1.37
N LEU A 278 -17.06 25.99 1.33
CA LEU A 278 -17.71 27.31 1.29
C LEU A 278 -17.47 28.12 2.57
N GLN A 279 -17.34 27.45 3.71
CA GLN A 279 -17.11 28.07 5.01
C GLN A 279 -15.62 28.30 5.32
N SER A 280 -14.71 27.65 4.60
CA SER A 280 -13.26 27.78 4.81
C SER A 280 -12.80 29.23 4.69
N LEU A 281 -11.91 29.64 5.61
CA LEU A 281 -11.23 30.94 5.58
C LEU A 281 -9.99 30.93 4.69
N GLU A 282 -9.51 29.76 4.28
CA GLU A 282 -8.33 29.59 3.44
C GLU A 282 -8.62 29.89 1.96
N TYR A 283 -9.88 29.71 1.53
CA TYR A 283 -10.29 29.87 0.14
C TYR A 283 -10.81 31.27 -0.16
N THR A 284 -10.35 31.84 -1.27
CA THR A 284 -10.90 33.09 -1.80
C THR A 284 -12.31 32.88 -2.34
N SER A 285 -13.07 33.95 -2.56
CA SER A 285 -14.40 33.86 -3.20
C SER A 285 -14.33 33.24 -4.59
N ALA A 286 -13.22 33.45 -5.32
CA ALA A 286 -12.99 32.86 -6.63
C ALA A 286 -12.77 31.34 -6.54
N ASP A 287 -11.98 30.88 -5.57
CA ASP A 287 -11.75 29.45 -5.32
C ASP A 287 -13.06 28.74 -4.95
N LYS A 288 -13.85 29.33 -4.04
CA LYS A 288 -15.15 28.81 -3.63
C LYS A 288 -16.11 28.66 -4.80
N THR A 289 -16.16 29.68 -5.67
CA THR A 289 -16.99 29.66 -6.87
C THR A 289 -16.53 28.57 -7.83
N LEU A 290 -15.23 28.47 -8.10
CA LEU A 290 -14.64 27.46 -8.99
C LEU A 290 -14.90 26.04 -8.47
N GLN A 291 -14.69 25.81 -7.18
CA GLN A 291 -14.94 24.51 -6.53
C GLN A 291 -16.41 24.12 -6.59
N LEU A 292 -17.33 25.05 -6.31
CA LEU A 292 -18.77 24.79 -6.41
C LEU A 292 -19.18 24.45 -7.85
N MET A 293 -18.71 25.23 -8.83
CA MET A 293 -18.99 24.98 -10.24
C MET A 293 -18.41 23.64 -10.71
N GLY A 294 -17.19 23.31 -10.30
CA GLY A 294 -16.56 22.02 -10.59
C GLY A 294 -17.33 20.84 -10.00
N ARG A 295 -17.85 20.97 -8.77
CA ARG A 295 -18.72 19.97 -8.16
C ARG A 295 -20.02 19.81 -8.93
N LEU A 296 -20.74 20.90 -9.20
CA LEU A 296 -22.00 20.85 -9.94
C LEU A 296 -21.83 20.22 -11.34
N ALA A 297 -20.77 20.59 -12.05
CA ALA A 297 -20.42 20.02 -13.34
C ALA A 297 -20.07 18.53 -13.26
N GLY A 298 -19.54 18.06 -12.13
CA GLY A 298 -19.18 16.66 -11.90
C GLY A 298 -20.35 15.75 -11.52
N ILE A 299 -21.51 16.28 -11.12
CA ILE A 299 -22.65 15.48 -10.64
C ILE A 299 -23.11 14.45 -11.67
N PRO A 300 -23.33 14.79 -12.95
CA PRO A 300 -23.76 13.81 -13.96
C PRO A 300 -22.80 12.63 -14.06
N THR A 301 -21.49 12.88 -14.02
CA THR A 301 -20.47 11.83 -14.02
C THR A 301 -20.54 10.99 -12.75
N ALA A 302 -20.66 11.63 -11.58
CA ALA A 302 -20.66 10.96 -10.29
C ALA A 302 -21.87 10.03 -10.07
N ILE A 303 -23.06 10.39 -10.57
CA ILE A 303 -24.26 9.55 -10.47
C ILE A 303 -24.40 8.55 -11.62
N SER A 304 -23.56 8.68 -12.66
CA SER A 304 -23.52 7.71 -13.77
C SER A 304 -22.73 6.45 -13.40
N GLY A 305 -22.76 5.46 -14.30
CA GLY A 305 -21.88 4.29 -14.23
C GLY A 305 -20.44 4.56 -14.70
N ILE A 306 -20.07 5.79 -15.09
CA ILE A 306 -18.75 6.10 -15.66
C ILE A 306 -17.61 5.81 -14.67
N PRO A 307 -17.64 6.26 -13.40
CA PRO A 307 -16.58 5.96 -12.45
C PRO A 307 -16.38 4.45 -12.27
N ALA A 308 -17.48 3.69 -12.11
CA ALA A 308 -17.44 2.23 -12.03
C ALA A 308 -16.84 1.61 -13.30
N ALA A 309 -17.21 2.09 -14.49
CA ALA A 309 -16.70 1.57 -15.76
C ALA A 309 -15.20 1.83 -15.93
N ILE A 310 -14.71 3.02 -15.61
CA ILE A 310 -13.28 3.37 -15.66
C ILE A 310 -12.49 2.46 -14.71
N THR A 311 -12.98 2.27 -13.49
CA THR A 311 -12.35 1.39 -12.50
C THR A 311 -12.35 -0.07 -12.94
N SER A 312 -13.46 -0.53 -13.51
CA SER A 312 -13.57 -1.86 -14.10
C SER A 312 -12.52 -2.08 -15.18
N LEU A 313 -12.35 -1.10 -16.08
CA LEU A 313 -11.39 -1.17 -17.17
C LEU A 313 -9.95 -1.16 -16.65
N ASN A 314 -9.65 -0.30 -15.66
CA ASN A 314 -8.34 -0.25 -15.03
C ASN A 314 -8.01 -1.56 -14.30
N TYR A 315 -8.96 -2.11 -13.55
CA TYR A 315 -8.82 -3.38 -12.84
C TYR A 315 -8.61 -4.54 -13.83
N LEU A 316 -9.38 -4.59 -14.92
CA LEU A 316 -9.20 -5.59 -15.98
C LEU A 316 -7.82 -5.47 -16.63
N LYS A 317 -7.37 -4.26 -16.94
CA LYS A 317 -6.02 -4.00 -17.47
C LYS A 317 -4.96 -4.55 -16.52
N GLN A 318 -5.08 -4.30 -15.21
CA GLN A 318 -4.14 -4.85 -14.21
C GLN A 318 -4.13 -6.38 -14.21
N ILE A 319 -5.30 -7.03 -14.33
CA ILE A 319 -5.40 -8.48 -14.43
C ILE A 319 -4.69 -8.99 -15.70
N VAL A 320 -4.92 -8.35 -16.85
CA VAL A 320 -4.31 -8.76 -18.12
C VAL A 320 -2.78 -8.64 -18.06
N VAL A 321 -2.28 -7.51 -17.55
CA VAL A 321 -0.84 -7.27 -17.36
C VAL A 321 -0.23 -8.31 -16.42
N SER A 322 -0.79 -8.46 -15.21
CA SER A 322 -0.24 -9.38 -14.21
C SER A 322 -0.29 -10.83 -14.68
N LYS A 323 -1.41 -11.30 -15.26
CA LYS A 323 -1.47 -12.65 -15.82
C LYS A 323 -0.49 -12.86 -16.98
N GLY A 324 -0.34 -11.87 -17.86
CA GLY A 324 0.60 -11.94 -18.98
C GLY A 324 2.05 -12.05 -18.53
N ILE A 325 2.43 -11.30 -17.48
CA ILE A 325 3.73 -11.42 -16.82
C ILE A 325 3.86 -12.78 -16.13
N GLY A 326 2.84 -13.20 -15.38
CA GLY A 326 2.80 -14.48 -14.67
C GLY A 326 2.98 -15.70 -15.59
N TRP A 327 2.36 -15.71 -16.78
CA TRP A 327 2.54 -16.77 -17.77
C TRP A 327 3.98 -16.89 -18.29
N LYS A 328 4.72 -15.77 -18.29
CA LYS A 328 6.11 -15.70 -18.77
C LYS A 328 7.10 -15.63 -17.61
N LEU A 329 6.68 -15.89 -16.38
CA LEU A 329 7.46 -15.61 -15.17
C LEU A 329 8.83 -16.31 -15.18
N SER A 330 8.89 -17.60 -15.53
CA SER A 330 10.17 -18.33 -15.56
C SER A 330 11.15 -17.73 -16.57
N SER A 331 10.68 -17.42 -17.80
CA SER A 331 11.51 -16.78 -18.83
C SER A 331 11.92 -15.36 -18.44
N LEU A 332 11.04 -14.65 -17.74
CA LEU A 332 11.31 -13.32 -17.22
C LEU A 332 12.43 -13.33 -16.17
N ILE A 333 12.34 -14.24 -15.20
CA ILE A 333 13.35 -14.43 -14.15
C ILE A 333 14.70 -14.80 -14.77
N GLU A 334 14.72 -15.73 -15.73
CA GLU A 334 15.94 -16.12 -16.44
C GLU A 334 16.58 -14.94 -17.17
N LYS A 335 15.78 -14.10 -17.83
CA LYS A 335 16.27 -12.88 -18.51
C LYS A 335 16.84 -11.86 -17.53
N ILE A 336 16.21 -11.68 -16.36
CA ILE A 336 16.71 -10.78 -15.33
C ILE A 336 18.05 -11.31 -14.78
N GLY A 337 18.13 -12.60 -14.45
CA GLY A 337 19.35 -13.23 -13.94
C GLY A 337 20.54 -13.20 -14.91
N ARG A 338 20.29 -13.25 -16.23
CA ARG A 338 21.34 -13.10 -17.27
C ARG A 338 21.77 -11.66 -17.52
N GLY A 339 20.94 -10.68 -17.14
CA GLY A 339 21.16 -9.25 -17.41
C GLY A 339 21.80 -8.48 -16.26
N ALA A 340 21.85 -9.05 -15.05
CA ALA A 340 22.55 -8.45 -13.92
C ALA A 340 24.07 -8.58 -14.15
N PRO A 341 24.85 -7.48 -14.22
CA PRO A 341 26.30 -7.58 -14.18
C PRO A 341 26.72 -8.20 -12.84
N ASN A 342 27.60 -9.21 -12.91
CA ASN A 342 28.23 -9.84 -11.73
C ASN A 342 28.94 -8.82 -10.83
#